data_AF-A0A7C3SM71-F1
#
_entry.id   AF-A0A7C3SM71-F1
#
_cell.length_a   1.000
_cell.length_b   1.000
_cell.length_c   1.000
_cell.angle_alpha   90.00
_cell.angle_beta   90.00
_cell.angle_gamma   90.00
#
_symmetry.space_group_name_H-M   'P 1'
#
loop_
_entity.id
_entity.type
_entity.pdbx_description
1 polymer ?
#
loop_
_entity_poly.entity_id
_entity_poly.type
_entity_poly.pdbx_seq_one_letter_code
_entity_poly.pdbx_strand_id
1 'polypeptide(L)'
;MRRLWTLSLLAVVAFAAVIITNVSEWGVRATASPLVKAAGSDLGNPAYNVKNVSVYWSFEDGLNVTYVEVVVPRCHRAVFNPVLIISAQALVSVKLSAEDVQGAYASQLTASIALSEATQVVVTSGVVTQPTGSPVTVDGQASFGLEVLVGSGAPLGVEVGRVITWLHFNYSSAKARQKIVWIVKTWPQPPRVVLFYDGFESGSLQDWTRTDYTYAEQKTYDVTVTENCYISGRPPTPQTITDTTRPVAGSWLAWIGFREQVYCEPRPVGSDYLRRTISIPASIDGVEVRYVNVTFWWRFLTWDSANYDYVDLYLSRGASTYYWKQGYNPNPGNAYGPFMDTGWQRNSTVFAGISGSSVTITFFLRTYGDEYYRSWLYVDEVYFVAHFDCVSSSASLGVSTAPLGGVQPSDAAQASSNDGVTERDQCAGCRG
;
A
#
# COMPACT_ATOMS: atom_id res chain seq x y z
N MET A 1 -51.66 -64.49 68.64
CA MET A 1 -50.20 -64.68 68.47
C MET A 1 -49.77 -63.97 67.19
N ARG A 2 -48.70 -63.16 67.29
CA ARG A 2 -47.79 -62.66 66.25
C ARG A 2 -48.41 -61.88 65.05
N ARG A 3 -48.25 -60.54 65.02
CA ARG A 3 -47.13 -59.75 64.40
C ARG A 3 -47.25 -59.75 62.86
N LEU A 4 -46.99 -58.71 62.07
CA LEU A 4 -46.52 -57.33 62.20
C LEU A 4 -46.70 -56.74 60.77
N TRP A 5 -47.22 -55.51 60.64
CA TRP A 5 -46.66 -54.38 59.87
C TRP A 5 -46.19 -54.53 58.39
N THR A 6 -46.83 -53.72 57.51
CA THR A 6 -46.29 -52.79 56.47
C THR A 6 -45.25 -53.30 55.44
N LEU A 7 -45.13 -52.83 54.20
CA LEU A 7 -45.05 -51.45 53.72
C LEU A 7 -44.91 -51.49 52.19
N SER A 8 -45.58 -50.60 51.47
CA SER A 8 -45.53 -50.44 50.01
C SER A 8 -44.14 -49.96 49.54
N LEU A 9 -43.56 -50.62 48.53
CA LEU A 9 -42.37 -50.11 47.84
C LEU A 9 -42.78 -49.51 46.48
N LEU A 10 -43.01 -48.19 46.48
CA LEU A 10 -43.10 -47.36 45.29
C LEU A 10 -41.66 -46.99 44.89
N ALA A 11 -41.22 -47.38 43.70
CA ALA A 11 -39.93 -46.96 43.16
C ALA A 11 -40.03 -45.51 42.65
N VAL A 12 -39.61 -44.56 43.49
CA VAL A 12 -39.28 -43.18 43.11
C VAL A 12 -37.79 -43.02 43.37
N VAL A 13 -36.98 -43.12 42.31
CA VAL A 13 -35.55 -42.78 42.41
C VAL A 13 -35.42 -41.30 42.06
N ALA A 14 -35.38 -40.48 43.11
CA ALA A 14 -35.11 -39.06 43.02
C ALA A 14 -33.80 -38.75 43.78
N PHE A 15 -32.92 -38.03 43.09
CA PHE A 15 -31.79 -37.23 43.57
C PHE A 15 -30.79 -37.90 44.53
N ALA A 16 -29.66 -38.31 43.97
CA ALA A 16 -28.43 -38.38 44.75
C ALA A 16 -28.10 -36.97 45.28
N ALA A 17 -28.04 -36.86 46.60
CA ALA A 17 -27.52 -35.69 47.29
C ALA A 17 -26.06 -35.50 46.89
N VAL A 18 -25.79 -34.45 46.11
CA VAL A 18 -24.44 -33.92 45.97
C VAL A 18 -24.28 -32.88 47.06
N ILE A 19 -23.53 -33.21 48.10
CA ILE A 19 -23.04 -32.21 49.05
C ILE A 19 -21.93 -31.46 48.31
N ILE A 20 -22.26 -30.30 47.77
CA ILE A 20 -21.26 -29.44 47.14
C ILE A 20 -20.84 -28.35 48.13
N THR A 21 -19.70 -28.56 48.76
CA THR A 21 -19.01 -27.53 49.53
C THR A 21 -18.21 -26.68 48.54
N ASN A 22 -18.77 -25.51 48.18
CA ASN A 22 -18.19 -24.43 47.36
C ASN A 22 -18.41 -24.55 45.83
N VAL A 23 -19.59 -24.10 45.33
CA VAL A 23 -19.82 -23.83 43.90
C VAL A 23 -20.01 -22.33 43.72
N SER A 24 -18.94 -21.61 43.39
CA SER A 24 -19.06 -20.19 43.04
C SER A 24 -19.39 -19.96 41.57
N GLU A 25 -19.23 -20.97 40.68
CA GLU A 25 -19.51 -20.85 39.24
C GLU A 25 -19.95 -22.19 38.62
N TRP A 26 -20.97 -22.16 37.75
CA TRP A 26 -21.38 -23.29 36.92
C TRP A 26 -20.88 -23.10 35.48
N GLY A 27 -20.17 -24.09 34.95
CA GLY A 27 -20.04 -24.24 33.50
C GLY A 27 -21.35 -24.75 32.94
N VAL A 28 -22.00 -24.01 32.05
CA VAL A 28 -23.27 -24.44 31.46
C VAL A 28 -23.03 -25.63 30.52
N ARG A 29 -23.40 -26.83 30.96
CA ARG A 29 -23.51 -28.06 30.16
C ARG A 29 -24.88 -28.21 29.48
N ALA A 30 -25.61 -27.11 29.24
CA ALA A 30 -26.97 -27.17 28.70
C ALA A 30 -26.99 -27.40 27.19
N THR A 31 -27.95 -28.20 26.74
CA THR A 31 -28.24 -28.53 25.33
C THR A 31 -28.71 -27.34 24.48
N ALA A 32 -29.10 -26.21 25.10
CA ALA A 32 -29.33 -24.94 24.41
C ALA A 32 -28.87 -23.78 25.31
N SER A 33 -27.80 -23.09 24.91
CA SER A 33 -27.39 -21.85 25.56
C SER A 33 -28.39 -20.73 25.24
N PRO A 34 -28.70 -19.82 26.18
CA PRO A 34 -29.48 -18.61 25.86
C PRO A 34 -28.76 -17.68 24.89
N LEU A 35 -27.43 -17.85 24.74
CA LEU A 35 -26.61 -17.10 23.81
C LEU A 35 -26.26 -17.98 22.61
N VAL A 36 -26.73 -17.55 21.44
CA VAL A 36 -26.35 -18.12 20.15
C VAL A 36 -25.20 -17.31 19.58
N LYS A 37 -24.13 -17.99 19.16
CA LYS A 37 -22.96 -17.40 18.51
C LYS A 37 -23.01 -17.72 17.02
N ALA A 38 -22.90 -16.70 16.18
CA ALA A 38 -22.86 -16.83 14.74
C ALA A 38 -21.71 -15.98 14.17
N ALA A 39 -21.20 -16.37 12.99
CA ALA A 39 -20.24 -15.55 12.26
C ALA A 39 -20.82 -14.15 12.02
N GLY A 40 -19.97 -13.12 12.14
CA GLY A 40 -20.35 -11.76 11.78
C GLY A 40 -20.44 -11.55 10.27
N SER A 41 -20.74 -10.32 9.84
CA SER A 41 -20.79 -9.96 8.43
C SER A 41 -19.43 -9.60 7.83
N ASP A 42 -18.43 -9.28 8.67
CA ASP A 42 -17.10 -8.90 8.22
C ASP A 42 -16.15 -10.11 8.24
N LEU A 43 -16.27 -10.95 7.20
CA LEU A 43 -15.48 -12.17 7.03
C LEU A 43 -14.30 -12.01 6.06
N GLY A 44 -14.12 -10.80 5.52
CA GLY A 44 -13.19 -10.52 4.43
C GLY A 44 -13.85 -10.62 3.05
N ASN A 45 -13.46 -9.73 2.15
CA ASN A 45 -13.91 -9.69 0.76
C ASN A 45 -12.96 -10.50 -0.13
N PRO A 46 -13.43 -11.59 -0.75
CA PRO A 46 -12.60 -12.43 -1.62
C PRO A 46 -11.98 -11.71 -2.81
N ALA A 47 -12.55 -10.58 -3.26
CA ALA A 47 -12.00 -9.80 -4.36
C ALA A 47 -10.65 -9.15 -4.02
N TYR A 48 -10.44 -8.82 -2.73
CA TYR A 48 -9.17 -8.26 -2.26
C TYR A 48 -8.28 -9.31 -1.62
N ASN A 49 -8.88 -10.30 -0.95
CA ASN A 49 -8.19 -11.42 -0.30
C ASN A 49 -7.07 -10.95 0.66
N VAL A 50 -7.29 -9.83 1.36
CA VAL A 50 -6.32 -9.24 2.29
C VAL A 50 -6.54 -9.71 3.72
N LYS A 51 -7.77 -10.06 4.10
CA LYS A 51 -8.10 -10.71 5.38
C LYS A 51 -9.15 -11.79 5.15
N ASN A 52 -9.23 -12.75 6.07
CA ASN A 52 -10.22 -13.82 6.03
C ASN A 52 -10.59 -14.24 7.46
N VAL A 53 -11.83 -14.69 7.65
CA VAL A 53 -12.35 -15.20 8.93
C VAL A 53 -13.07 -16.52 8.73
N SER A 54 -12.86 -17.45 9.65
CA SER A 54 -13.74 -18.60 9.84
C SER A 54 -14.21 -18.68 11.30
N VAL A 55 -15.51 -18.87 11.49
CA VAL A 55 -16.11 -19.08 12.81
C VAL A 55 -16.72 -20.47 12.83
N TYR A 56 -16.28 -21.28 13.79
CA TYR A 56 -16.76 -22.64 13.97
C TYR A 56 -16.81 -23.01 15.45
N TRP A 57 -17.31 -24.19 15.77
CA TRP A 57 -17.41 -24.67 17.14
C TRP A 57 -16.98 -26.13 17.26
N SER A 58 -16.53 -26.50 18.45
CA SER A 58 -16.14 -27.87 18.80
C SER A 58 -16.51 -28.17 20.25
N PHE A 59 -16.65 -29.46 20.57
CA PHE A 59 -16.84 -29.92 21.93
C PHE A 59 -15.51 -30.36 22.54
N GLU A 60 -15.11 -29.70 23.64
CA GLU A 60 -13.86 -29.97 24.37
C GLU A 60 -14.14 -30.00 25.86
N ASP A 61 -13.68 -31.04 26.56
CA ASP A 61 -13.86 -31.22 28.01
C ASP A 61 -15.32 -31.04 28.49
N GLY A 62 -16.27 -31.39 27.62
CA GLY A 62 -17.71 -31.24 27.88
C GLY A 62 -18.24 -29.81 27.77
N LEU A 63 -17.51 -28.90 27.11
CA LEU A 63 -17.90 -27.52 26.82
C LEU A 63 -18.02 -27.29 25.32
N ASN A 64 -18.97 -26.45 24.91
CA ASN A 64 -19.06 -25.94 23.53
C ASN A 64 -18.13 -24.72 23.38
N VAL A 65 -17.01 -24.92 22.69
CA VAL A 65 -15.99 -23.91 22.44
C VAL A 65 -16.22 -23.29 21.07
N THR A 66 -16.28 -21.97 21.00
CA THR A 66 -16.33 -21.25 19.73
C THR A 66 -14.92 -20.81 19.33
N TYR A 67 -14.58 -21.08 18.08
CA TYR A 67 -13.33 -20.69 17.46
C TYR A 67 -13.61 -19.56 16.48
N VAL A 68 -12.85 -18.48 16.61
CA VAL A 68 -12.80 -17.38 15.64
C VAL A 68 -11.38 -17.37 15.09
N GLU A 69 -11.20 -17.92 13.91
CA GLU A 69 -9.91 -17.97 13.23
C GLU A 69 -9.83 -16.88 12.18
N VAL A 70 -8.82 -16.01 12.29
CA VAL A 70 -8.57 -14.93 11.35
C VAL A 70 -7.21 -15.09 10.68
N VAL A 71 -7.15 -14.78 9.38
CA VAL A 71 -5.92 -14.71 8.60
C VAL A 71 -5.68 -13.26 8.20
N VAL A 72 -4.54 -12.70 8.59
CA VAL A 72 -4.20 -11.29 8.41
C VAL A 72 -2.76 -11.12 7.91
N PRO A 73 -2.44 -10.01 7.23
CA PRO A 73 -1.06 -9.70 6.85
C PRO A 73 -0.27 -9.22 8.05
N ARG A 74 1.06 -9.42 8.00
CA ARG A 74 1.98 -8.89 9.02
C ARG A 74 2.20 -7.40 8.80
N CYS A 75 2.52 -6.67 9.86
CA CYS A 75 2.86 -5.24 9.91
C CYS A 75 1.77 -4.26 9.47
N HIS A 76 0.55 -4.73 9.29
CA HIS A 76 -0.62 -3.96 8.92
C HIS A 76 -1.71 -4.19 9.96
N ARG A 77 -2.40 -3.12 10.37
CA ARG A 77 -3.57 -3.24 11.23
C ARG A 77 -4.75 -3.80 10.43
N ALA A 78 -5.38 -4.86 10.91
CA ALA A 78 -6.59 -5.44 10.34
C ALA A 78 -7.75 -5.29 11.33
N VAL A 79 -8.86 -4.72 10.86
CA VAL A 79 -10.09 -4.55 11.65
C VAL A 79 -11.18 -5.44 11.07
N PHE A 80 -11.87 -6.16 11.95
CA PHE A 80 -13.06 -6.93 11.66
C PHE A 80 -14.23 -6.37 12.46
N ASN A 81 -15.26 -5.88 11.79
CA ASN A 81 -16.42 -5.31 12.47
C ASN A 81 -17.74 -5.54 11.70
N PRO A 82 -18.59 -6.50 12.13
CA PRO A 82 -18.41 -7.47 13.20
C PRO A 82 -17.79 -8.79 12.73
N VAL A 83 -16.94 -9.40 13.57
CA VAL A 83 -16.34 -10.73 13.32
C VAL A 83 -17.20 -11.88 13.86
N LEU A 84 -17.92 -11.64 14.96
CA LEU A 84 -18.78 -12.60 15.64
C LEU A 84 -20.01 -11.86 16.17
N ILE A 85 -21.18 -12.46 16.02
CA ILE A 85 -22.44 -11.96 16.58
C ILE A 85 -22.89 -12.89 17.70
N ILE A 86 -23.33 -12.31 18.81
CA ILE A 86 -24.06 -13.01 19.85
C ILE A 86 -25.52 -12.56 19.84
N SER A 87 -26.43 -13.53 19.94
CA SER A 87 -27.87 -13.29 20.01
C SER A 87 -28.43 -13.85 21.31
N ALA A 88 -29.33 -13.12 21.95
CA ALA A 88 -30.01 -13.51 23.18
C ALA A 88 -31.53 -13.40 23.01
N GLN A 89 -32.28 -14.36 23.54
CA GLN A 89 -33.76 -14.33 23.52
C GLN A 89 -34.37 -13.40 24.58
N ALA A 90 -33.57 -13.00 25.58
CA ALA A 90 -33.97 -12.09 26.64
C ALA A 90 -32.81 -11.13 26.91
N LEU A 91 -33.11 -10.04 27.63
CA LEU A 91 -32.10 -9.08 28.05
C LEU A 91 -31.05 -9.77 28.95
N VAL A 92 -29.80 -9.80 28.50
CA VAL A 92 -28.70 -10.47 29.23
C VAL A 92 -27.52 -9.53 29.33
N SER A 93 -27.02 -9.31 30.55
CA SER A 93 -25.73 -8.62 30.75
C SER A 93 -24.59 -9.62 30.57
N VAL A 94 -23.65 -9.28 29.68
CA VAL A 94 -22.51 -10.11 29.35
C VAL A 94 -21.20 -9.34 29.51
N LYS A 95 -20.09 -10.03 29.74
CA LYS A 95 -18.74 -9.46 29.66
C LYS A 95 -17.75 -10.51 29.17
N LEU A 96 -16.73 -10.09 28.44
CA LEU A 96 -15.68 -10.99 27.97
C LEU A 96 -14.43 -10.82 28.85
N SER A 97 -13.87 -11.93 29.33
CA SER A 97 -12.59 -11.93 30.05
C SER A 97 -11.56 -12.80 29.34
N ALA A 98 -10.32 -12.34 29.24
CA ALA A 98 -9.19 -13.15 28.80
C ALA A 98 -8.65 -14.01 29.95
N GLU A 99 -8.29 -15.24 29.63
CA GLU A 99 -7.61 -16.19 30.52
C GLU A 99 -6.12 -16.23 30.21
N ASP A 100 -5.77 -16.42 28.93
CA ASP A 100 -4.39 -16.68 28.51
C ASP A 100 -4.17 -16.34 27.03
N VAL A 101 -2.91 -16.18 26.63
CA VAL A 101 -2.48 -16.06 25.25
C VAL A 101 -1.41 -17.10 24.96
N GLN A 102 -1.67 -17.96 23.98
CA GLN A 102 -0.81 -19.09 23.65
C GLN A 102 -0.27 -18.97 22.22
N GLY A 103 0.87 -19.61 21.93
CA GLY A 103 1.42 -19.69 20.58
C GLY A 103 2.92 -19.37 20.53
N ALA A 104 3.63 -20.03 19.60
CA ALA A 104 5.08 -19.87 19.45
C ALA A 104 5.50 -18.44 19.08
N TYR A 105 4.59 -17.68 18.43
CA TYR A 105 4.83 -16.30 18.00
C TYR A 105 3.90 -15.31 18.69
N ALA A 106 3.31 -15.68 19.84
CA ALA A 106 2.39 -14.82 20.58
C ALA A 106 2.99 -13.45 20.91
N SER A 107 4.31 -13.36 21.13
CA SER A 107 5.02 -12.10 21.36
C SER A 107 4.91 -11.09 20.21
N GLN A 108 4.52 -11.54 19.01
CA GLN A 108 4.29 -10.72 17.82
C GLN A 108 2.83 -10.28 17.67
N LEU A 109 1.92 -10.74 18.54
CA LEU A 109 0.50 -10.48 18.43
C LEU A 109 0.10 -9.29 19.31
N THR A 110 -0.55 -8.30 18.69
CA THR A 110 -1.36 -7.29 19.36
C THR A 110 -2.80 -7.43 18.88
N ALA A 111 -3.75 -7.46 19.80
CA ALA A 111 -5.17 -7.59 19.48
C ALA A 111 -6.06 -6.80 20.44
N SER A 112 -7.17 -6.28 19.94
CA SER A 112 -8.22 -5.66 20.74
C SER A 112 -9.56 -6.27 20.37
N ILE A 113 -10.30 -6.76 21.37
CA ILE A 113 -11.62 -7.35 21.19
C ILE A 113 -12.64 -6.43 21.87
N ALA A 114 -13.55 -5.88 21.08
CA ALA A 114 -14.64 -5.04 21.55
C ALA A 114 -15.96 -5.78 21.47
N LEU A 115 -16.89 -5.50 22.38
CA LEU A 115 -18.26 -5.96 22.34
C LEU A 115 -19.19 -4.75 22.33
N SER A 116 -19.98 -4.57 21.27
CA SER A 116 -20.82 -3.39 21.06
C SER A 116 -20.05 -2.09 21.35
N GLU A 117 -18.90 -1.93 20.68
CA GLU A 117 -17.96 -0.79 20.81
C GLU A 117 -17.19 -0.70 22.14
N ALA A 118 -17.64 -1.37 23.21
CA ALA A 118 -16.91 -1.40 24.47
C ALA A 118 -15.74 -2.40 24.40
N THR A 119 -14.50 -1.88 24.41
CA THR A 119 -13.29 -2.70 24.51
C THR A 119 -13.34 -3.62 25.72
N GLN A 120 -13.29 -4.92 25.49
CA GLN A 120 -13.32 -5.93 26.54
C GLN A 120 -11.92 -6.44 26.86
N VAL A 121 -11.18 -6.87 25.84
CA VAL A 121 -9.87 -7.49 26.00
C VAL A 121 -8.85 -6.79 25.14
N VAL A 122 -7.67 -6.53 25.69
CA VAL A 122 -6.51 -6.01 24.95
C VAL A 122 -5.31 -6.90 25.22
N VAL A 123 -4.67 -7.34 24.15
CA VAL A 123 -3.42 -8.08 24.13
C VAL A 123 -2.37 -7.21 23.46
N THR A 124 -1.22 -7.02 24.11
CA THR A 124 -0.08 -6.29 23.56
C THR A 124 1.14 -7.20 23.60
N SER A 125 1.74 -7.47 22.44
CA SER A 125 2.92 -8.33 22.32
C SER A 125 2.77 -9.67 23.05
N GLY A 126 1.61 -10.32 22.87
CA GLY A 126 1.29 -11.62 23.47
C GLY A 126 0.91 -11.60 24.94
N VAL A 127 0.83 -10.42 25.58
CA VAL A 127 0.46 -10.29 26.99
C VAL A 127 -0.90 -9.62 27.10
N VAL A 128 -1.78 -10.18 27.93
CA VAL A 128 -3.07 -9.55 28.27
C VAL A 128 -2.83 -8.28 29.09
N THR A 129 -3.02 -7.12 28.48
CA THR A 129 -2.86 -5.81 29.14
C THR A 129 -4.19 -5.27 29.67
N GLN A 130 -5.31 -5.71 29.08
CA GLN A 130 -6.64 -5.50 29.62
C GLN A 130 -7.38 -6.84 29.63
N PRO A 131 -7.62 -7.45 30.80
CA PRO A 131 -8.22 -8.78 30.88
C PRO A 131 -9.74 -8.78 30.75
N THR A 132 -10.44 -7.66 30.96
CA THR A 132 -11.90 -7.55 30.84
C THR A 132 -12.31 -6.08 30.69
N GLY A 133 -13.52 -5.83 30.18
CA GLY A 133 -14.13 -4.50 30.10
C GLY A 133 -15.39 -4.38 30.95
N SER A 134 -16.09 -3.26 30.78
CA SER A 134 -17.42 -3.03 31.37
C SER A 134 -18.45 -4.01 30.80
N PRO A 135 -19.42 -4.48 31.61
CA PRO A 135 -20.51 -5.32 31.12
C PRO A 135 -21.33 -4.61 30.03
N VAL A 136 -21.74 -5.37 29.03
CA VAL A 136 -22.60 -4.93 27.93
C VAL A 136 -23.95 -5.62 28.06
N THR A 137 -25.02 -4.86 27.94
CA THR A 137 -26.37 -5.42 27.92
C THR A 137 -26.74 -5.81 26.50
N VAL A 138 -27.03 -7.10 26.29
CA VAL A 138 -27.49 -7.65 25.01
C VAL A 138 -29.00 -7.64 25.00
N ASP A 139 -29.58 -6.85 24.10
CA ASP A 139 -31.00 -6.84 23.79
C ASP A 139 -31.18 -7.33 22.34
N GLY A 140 -31.59 -8.58 22.18
CA GLY A 140 -31.64 -9.26 20.89
C GLY A 140 -30.25 -9.66 20.37
N GLN A 141 -29.40 -8.71 19.98
CA GLN A 141 -28.07 -8.97 19.41
C GLN A 141 -26.99 -7.99 19.91
N ALA A 142 -25.76 -8.50 19.98
CA ALA A 142 -24.55 -7.71 20.18
C ALA A 142 -23.43 -8.27 19.32
N SER A 143 -22.48 -7.41 18.95
CA SER A 143 -21.42 -7.77 18.01
C SER A 143 -20.04 -7.63 18.61
N PHE A 144 -19.18 -8.60 18.30
CA PHE A 144 -17.76 -8.48 18.55
C PHE A 144 -17.06 -7.81 17.37
N GLY A 145 -16.29 -6.78 17.68
CA GLY A 145 -15.25 -6.24 16.81
C GLY A 145 -13.89 -6.81 17.22
N LEU A 146 -13.02 -7.03 16.24
CA LEU A 146 -11.66 -7.50 16.47
C LEU A 146 -10.69 -6.62 15.67
N GLU A 147 -9.70 -6.06 16.34
CA GLU A 147 -8.56 -5.42 15.72
C GLU A 147 -7.31 -6.28 15.98
N VAL A 148 -6.50 -6.50 14.95
CA VAL A 148 -5.28 -7.32 15.02
C VAL A 148 -4.12 -6.62 14.35
N LEU A 149 -2.93 -6.74 14.94
CA LEU A 149 -1.65 -6.40 14.34
C LEU A 149 -0.67 -7.54 14.65
N VAL A 150 -0.02 -8.05 13.60
CA VAL A 150 1.03 -9.07 13.70
C VAL A 150 2.38 -8.44 13.38
N GLY A 151 3.38 -8.61 14.25
CA GLY A 151 4.74 -8.12 14.05
C GLY A 151 5.54 -8.88 12.98
N SER A 152 6.67 -8.30 12.57
CA SER A 152 7.56 -8.87 11.55
C SER A 152 8.27 -10.16 11.97
N GLY A 153 8.34 -10.46 13.27
CA GLY A 153 8.99 -11.67 13.78
C GLY A 153 8.18 -12.96 13.58
N ALA A 154 6.90 -12.86 13.22
CA ALA A 154 6.09 -14.04 12.88
C ALA A 154 6.35 -14.46 11.43
N PRO A 155 6.58 -15.75 11.13
CA PRO A 155 6.64 -16.26 9.76
C PRO A 155 5.34 -16.07 8.98
N LEU A 156 5.41 -16.30 7.68
CA LEU A 156 4.23 -16.41 6.80
C LEU A 156 3.63 -17.82 6.89
N GLY A 157 2.31 -17.93 6.76
CA GLY A 157 1.58 -19.20 6.71
C GLY A 157 1.48 -19.94 8.04
N VAL A 158 1.67 -19.27 9.17
CA VAL A 158 1.67 -19.89 10.50
C VAL A 158 0.56 -19.35 11.39
N GLU A 159 0.21 -20.14 12.42
CA GLU A 159 -0.54 -19.64 13.56
C GLU A 159 0.38 -18.81 14.45
N VAL A 160 0.03 -17.53 14.60
CA VAL A 160 0.78 -16.57 15.43
C VAL A 160 0.50 -16.84 16.90
N GLY A 161 -0.79 -16.97 17.23
CA GLY A 161 -1.23 -17.31 18.57
C GLY A 161 -2.75 -17.39 18.72
N ARG A 162 -3.16 -17.73 19.94
CA ARG A 162 -4.53 -17.90 20.38
C ARG A 162 -4.80 -17.04 21.60
N VAL A 163 -5.85 -16.24 21.58
CA VAL A 163 -6.36 -15.57 22.78
C VAL A 163 -7.49 -16.42 23.35
N ILE A 164 -7.33 -16.93 24.56
CA ILE A 164 -8.35 -17.74 25.23
C ILE A 164 -9.21 -16.83 26.08
N THR A 165 -10.52 -16.84 25.83
CA THR A 165 -11.47 -15.97 26.52
C THR A 165 -12.70 -16.71 27.01
N TRP A 166 -13.34 -16.13 28.02
CA TRP A 166 -14.62 -16.57 28.58
C TRP A 166 -15.65 -15.45 28.49
N LEU A 167 -16.76 -15.72 27.81
CA LEU A 167 -17.94 -14.88 27.81
C LEU A 167 -18.78 -15.23 29.03
N HIS A 168 -18.84 -14.31 30.00
CA HIS A 168 -19.60 -14.44 31.23
C HIS A 168 -20.97 -13.80 31.07
N PHE A 169 -21.99 -14.44 31.62
CA PHE A 169 -23.35 -13.92 31.59
C PHE A 169 -24.18 -14.50 32.74
N ASN A 170 -25.22 -13.77 33.13
CA ASN A 170 -26.23 -14.28 34.05
C ASN A 170 -27.39 -14.85 33.22
N TYR A 171 -27.75 -16.10 33.50
CA TYR A 171 -28.94 -16.71 32.94
C TYR A 171 -29.82 -17.20 34.09
N SER A 172 -31.03 -16.64 34.20
CA SER A 172 -31.84 -16.80 35.40
C SER A 172 -31.07 -16.33 36.65
N SER A 173 -31.20 -17.03 37.78
CA SER A 173 -30.44 -16.78 39.01
C SER A 173 -29.02 -17.37 39.01
N ALA A 174 -28.55 -17.97 37.90
CA ALA A 174 -27.25 -18.64 37.82
C ALA A 174 -26.22 -17.84 37.00
N LYS A 175 -24.96 -17.89 37.44
CA LYS A 175 -23.80 -17.40 36.68
C LYS A 175 -23.34 -18.48 35.71
N ALA A 176 -23.10 -18.09 34.46
CA ALA A 176 -22.71 -18.97 33.37
C ALA A 176 -21.53 -18.38 32.58
N ARG A 177 -20.74 -19.25 31.94
CA ARG A 177 -19.67 -18.84 31.04
C ARG A 177 -19.53 -19.75 29.82
N GLN A 178 -19.09 -19.18 28.69
CA GLN A 178 -18.78 -19.89 27.45
C GLN A 178 -17.38 -19.55 26.96
N LYS A 179 -16.64 -20.56 26.48
CA LYS A 179 -15.28 -20.36 25.95
C LYS A 179 -15.33 -19.84 24.50
N ILE A 180 -14.51 -18.84 24.20
CA ILE A 180 -14.24 -18.34 22.85
C ILE A 180 -12.72 -18.28 22.68
N VAL A 181 -12.21 -18.89 21.62
CA VAL A 181 -10.79 -18.91 21.28
C VAL A 181 -10.59 -18.13 19.98
N TRP A 182 -9.77 -17.08 20.05
CA TRP A 182 -9.44 -16.22 18.92
C TRP A 182 -8.10 -16.65 18.35
N ILE A 183 -8.09 -17.26 17.17
CA ILE A 183 -6.88 -17.78 16.53
C ILE A 183 -6.43 -16.77 15.47
N VAL A 184 -5.18 -16.33 15.53
CA VAL A 184 -4.60 -15.41 14.54
C VAL A 184 -3.55 -16.12 13.72
N LYS A 185 -3.69 -16.07 12.39
CA LYS A 185 -2.76 -16.66 11.41
C LYS A 185 -2.24 -15.61 10.43
N THR A 186 -1.09 -15.90 9.84
CA THR A 186 -0.53 -15.13 8.72
C THR A 186 -0.81 -15.81 7.39
N TRP A 187 -0.88 -15.03 6.32
CA TRP A 187 -0.97 -15.57 4.96
C TRP A 187 0.30 -16.34 4.57
N PRO A 188 0.20 -17.44 3.80
CA PRO A 188 1.38 -18.13 3.25
C PRO A 188 2.18 -17.28 2.27
N GLN A 189 1.53 -16.34 1.58
CA GLN A 189 2.14 -15.37 0.69
C GLN A 189 1.53 -13.99 0.95
N PRO A 190 2.31 -12.90 0.90
CA PRO A 190 1.79 -11.54 1.07
C PRO A 190 0.66 -11.23 0.09
N PRO A 191 -0.52 -10.79 0.56
CA PRO A 191 -1.55 -10.25 -0.32
C PRO A 191 -1.05 -9.01 -1.08
N ARG A 192 -1.56 -8.86 -2.30
CA ARG A 192 -1.26 -7.72 -3.18
C ARG A 192 -2.52 -7.27 -3.88
N VAL A 193 -2.77 -5.96 -3.88
CA VAL A 193 -3.94 -5.38 -4.54
C VAL A 193 -3.49 -4.31 -5.52
N VAL A 194 -3.85 -4.47 -6.79
CA VAL A 194 -3.61 -3.45 -7.82
C VAL A 194 -4.57 -2.29 -7.58
N LEU A 195 -4.02 -1.11 -7.29
CA LEU A 195 -4.78 0.12 -7.10
C LEU A 195 -4.97 0.87 -8.43
N PHE A 196 -3.96 0.78 -9.28
CA PHE A 196 -3.96 1.38 -10.61
C PHE A 196 -3.02 0.56 -11.51
N TYR A 197 -3.45 0.38 -12.75
CA TYR A 197 -2.65 -0.18 -13.82
C TYR A 197 -3.00 0.53 -15.13
N ASP A 198 -1.99 0.89 -15.90
CA ASP A 198 -2.15 1.30 -17.29
C ASP A 198 -0.93 0.86 -18.11
N GLY A 199 -1.18 -0.02 -19.07
CA GLY A 199 -0.26 -0.40 -20.15
C GLY A 199 -0.60 0.31 -21.48
N PHE A 200 -1.49 1.30 -21.45
CA PHE A 200 -1.90 2.11 -22.61
C PHE A 200 -2.58 1.35 -23.76
N GLU A 201 -2.95 0.08 -23.55
CA GLU A 201 -3.59 -0.82 -24.53
C GLU A 201 -4.98 -0.35 -25.01
N SER A 202 -5.59 0.63 -24.35
CA SER A 202 -6.80 1.28 -24.85
C SER A 202 -6.55 2.17 -26.07
N GLY A 203 -5.28 2.48 -26.36
CA GLY A 203 -4.87 3.44 -27.38
C GLY A 203 -5.26 4.89 -27.08
N SER A 204 -5.63 5.18 -25.84
CA SER A 204 -6.09 6.50 -25.40
C SER A 204 -5.37 6.95 -24.13
N LEU A 205 -5.16 8.26 -24.02
CA LEU A 205 -4.65 8.93 -22.82
C LEU A 205 -5.73 9.77 -22.13
N GLN A 206 -7.01 9.43 -22.32
CA GLN A 206 -8.15 10.23 -21.82
C GLN A 206 -8.09 10.50 -20.31
N ASP A 207 -7.60 9.54 -19.53
CA ASP A 207 -7.48 9.65 -18.07
C ASP A 207 -6.17 10.29 -17.60
N TRP A 208 -5.31 10.70 -18.53
CA TRP A 208 -4.03 11.32 -18.23
C TRP A 208 -4.05 12.81 -18.53
N THR A 209 -3.52 13.61 -17.61
CA THR A 209 -3.23 15.02 -17.87
C THR A 209 -1.95 15.10 -18.68
N ARG A 210 -2.03 15.72 -19.86
CA ARG A 210 -0.93 15.71 -20.83
C ARG A 210 -0.81 17.01 -21.61
N THR A 211 0.36 17.20 -22.22
CA THR A 211 0.59 18.22 -23.26
C THR A 211 0.31 17.65 -24.66
N ASP A 212 0.41 18.51 -25.67
CA ASP A 212 0.08 18.17 -27.06
C ASP A 212 0.99 17.08 -27.66
N TYR A 213 2.24 16.96 -27.21
CA TYR A 213 3.24 16.02 -27.75
C TYR A 213 3.35 14.77 -26.90
N THR A 214 2.20 14.29 -26.45
CA THR A 214 2.07 13.13 -25.60
C THR A 214 0.96 12.24 -26.13
N TYR A 215 1.30 10.98 -26.36
CA TYR A 215 0.57 10.11 -27.27
C TYR A 215 0.46 8.70 -26.70
N ALA A 216 -0.68 8.03 -26.93
CA ALA A 216 -0.74 6.57 -26.89
C ALA A 216 -0.53 6.08 -28.32
N GLU A 217 0.43 5.19 -28.53
CA GLU A 217 0.83 4.74 -29.87
C GLU A 217 0.89 3.22 -29.96
N GLN A 218 0.31 2.67 -31.03
CA GLN A 218 0.42 1.24 -31.33
C GLN A 218 1.76 0.96 -32.03
N LYS A 219 2.83 0.84 -31.24
CA LYS A 219 4.20 0.80 -31.75
C LYS A 219 4.59 -0.61 -32.23
N THR A 220 4.10 -0.98 -33.41
CA THR A 220 4.37 -2.27 -34.08
C THR A 220 5.32 -2.18 -35.27
N TYR A 221 5.82 -0.97 -35.55
CA TYR A 221 6.60 -0.63 -36.73
C TYR A 221 7.83 0.20 -36.35
N ASP A 222 8.82 0.20 -37.23
CA ASP A 222 10.01 1.04 -37.09
C ASP A 222 9.75 2.45 -37.63
N VAL A 223 10.31 3.45 -36.97
CA VAL A 223 10.26 4.84 -37.43
C VAL A 223 11.67 5.29 -37.76
N THR A 224 11.93 5.55 -39.04
CA THR A 224 13.18 6.18 -39.44
C THR A 224 13.07 7.69 -39.28
N VAL A 225 14.03 8.26 -38.56
CA VAL A 225 14.10 9.68 -38.24
C VAL A 225 15.45 10.20 -38.75
N THR A 226 15.44 11.03 -39.79
CA THR A 226 16.59 11.77 -40.34
C THR A 226 16.59 13.24 -39.92
N GLU A 227 17.46 13.62 -39.00
CA GLU A 227 17.67 15.02 -38.59
C GLU A 227 18.43 15.78 -39.69
N ASN A 228 17.85 16.89 -40.18
CA ASN A 228 18.40 17.67 -41.31
C ASN A 228 18.74 19.12 -40.95
N CYS A 229 18.64 19.51 -39.68
CA CYS A 229 18.77 20.90 -39.25
C CYS A 229 20.19 21.45 -39.39
N TYR A 230 20.29 22.71 -39.83
CA TYR A 230 21.51 23.38 -40.27
C TYR A 230 22.19 24.16 -39.14
N ILE A 231 23.37 23.76 -38.68
CA ILE A 231 24.17 24.62 -37.80
C ILE A 231 24.84 25.69 -38.66
N SER A 232 24.67 26.97 -38.30
CA SER A 232 25.20 28.10 -39.08
C SER A 232 26.69 27.93 -39.41
N GLY A 233 27.00 27.76 -40.70
CA GLY A 233 28.37 27.67 -41.22
C GLY A 233 28.94 26.26 -41.40
N ARG A 234 28.15 25.19 -41.20
CA ARG A 234 28.54 23.82 -41.59
C ARG A 234 27.40 23.12 -42.32
N PRO A 235 27.66 22.41 -43.44
CA PRO A 235 26.64 21.57 -44.05
C PRO A 235 26.19 20.51 -43.01
N PRO A 236 24.89 20.23 -42.89
CA PRO A 236 24.42 19.19 -41.99
C PRO A 236 25.06 17.88 -42.45
N THR A 237 25.53 17.08 -41.51
CA THR A 237 25.67 15.65 -41.75
C THR A 237 24.36 15.06 -41.28
N PRO A 238 23.42 14.70 -42.20
CA PRO A 238 22.13 14.16 -41.78
C PRO A 238 22.33 12.99 -40.83
N GLN A 239 21.78 13.07 -39.64
CA GLN A 239 21.85 11.98 -38.68
C GLN A 239 20.56 11.21 -38.76
N THR A 240 20.65 9.97 -39.24
CA THR A 240 19.48 9.08 -39.34
C THR A 240 19.56 8.02 -38.26
N ILE A 241 18.50 7.91 -37.48
CA ILE A 241 18.25 6.76 -36.61
C ILE A 241 17.04 6.00 -37.13
N THR A 242 16.99 4.71 -36.81
CA THR A 242 15.75 3.94 -36.90
C THR A 242 15.33 3.63 -35.48
N ASP A 243 14.26 4.29 -35.04
CA ASP A 243 13.59 3.97 -33.79
C ASP A 243 12.87 2.62 -33.94
N THR A 244 13.50 1.61 -33.36
CA THR A 244 13.01 0.23 -33.31
C THR A 244 12.25 -0.06 -32.01
N THR A 245 11.83 0.98 -31.28
CA THR A 245 11.11 0.78 -30.02
C THR A 245 9.86 -0.05 -30.22
N ARG A 246 9.68 -1.02 -29.33
CA ARG A 246 8.47 -1.81 -29.16
C ARG A 246 8.03 -1.73 -27.70
N PRO A 247 6.73 -1.84 -27.40
CA PRO A 247 6.22 -1.91 -26.04
C PRO A 247 6.86 -3.04 -25.24
N VAL A 248 6.91 -2.86 -23.91
CA VAL A 248 7.38 -3.90 -22.98
C VAL A 248 6.39 -5.06 -22.95
N ALA A 249 5.10 -4.76 -22.99
CA ALA A 249 4.02 -5.72 -23.09
C ALA A 249 2.97 -5.21 -24.09
N GLY A 250 2.19 -6.13 -24.66
CA GLY A 250 1.11 -5.76 -25.57
C GLY A 250 1.60 -5.13 -26.87
N SER A 251 0.89 -4.11 -27.34
CA SER A 251 1.15 -3.45 -28.62
C SER A 251 1.09 -1.93 -28.57
N TRP A 252 0.73 -1.37 -27.42
CA TRP A 252 0.64 0.07 -27.20
C TRP A 252 1.64 0.54 -26.14
N LEU A 253 2.02 1.80 -26.21
CA LEU A 253 2.80 2.48 -25.18
C LEU A 253 2.47 3.97 -25.15
N ALA A 254 2.91 4.65 -24.11
CA ALA A 254 2.92 6.11 -24.09
C ALA A 254 4.22 6.65 -24.69
N TRP A 255 4.09 7.63 -25.57
CA TRP A 255 5.18 8.32 -26.24
C TRP A 255 5.07 9.82 -25.98
N ILE A 256 6.12 10.39 -25.39
CA ILE A 256 6.33 11.83 -25.21
C ILE A 256 7.45 12.30 -26.14
N GLY A 257 7.21 13.38 -26.87
CA GLY A 257 8.10 13.89 -27.93
C GLY A 257 7.49 13.73 -29.32
N PHE A 258 8.22 14.12 -30.36
CA PHE A 258 7.67 14.25 -31.71
C PHE A 258 7.41 12.92 -32.42
N ARG A 259 6.21 12.73 -32.98
CA ARG A 259 5.84 11.55 -33.77
C ARG A 259 6.39 11.57 -35.20
N GLU A 260 6.37 12.74 -35.83
CA GLU A 260 6.77 12.95 -37.22
C GLU A 260 7.92 13.95 -37.26
N GLN A 261 8.82 13.73 -38.22
CA GLN A 261 9.91 14.65 -38.50
C GLN A 261 9.33 15.94 -39.07
N VAL A 262 9.19 16.97 -38.24
CA VAL A 262 8.93 18.29 -38.79
C VAL A 262 10.27 18.92 -39.15
N TYR A 263 10.49 19.10 -40.44
CA TYR A 263 11.67 19.77 -40.98
C TYR A 263 11.86 21.10 -40.28
N CYS A 264 12.98 21.25 -39.55
CA CYS A 264 13.44 22.50 -38.93
C CYS A 264 12.29 23.36 -38.37
N GLU A 265 11.40 22.82 -37.53
CA GLU A 265 10.43 23.67 -36.83
C GLU A 265 11.15 24.38 -35.67
N PRO A 266 11.35 25.72 -35.71
CA PRO A 266 11.72 26.47 -34.53
C PRO A 266 10.52 26.44 -33.59
N ARG A 267 10.63 25.66 -32.52
CA ARG A 267 9.58 25.62 -31.50
C ARG A 267 10.03 26.43 -30.29
N PRO A 268 9.15 27.25 -29.69
CA PRO A 268 9.42 27.77 -28.36
C PRO A 268 9.67 26.60 -27.40
N VAL A 269 10.65 26.74 -26.50
CA VAL A 269 11.06 25.75 -25.48
C VAL A 269 9.85 24.94 -25.00
N GLY A 270 9.88 23.63 -25.27
CA GLY A 270 8.77 22.72 -24.98
C GLY A 270 9.05 21.92 -23.72
N SER A 271 8.12 21.96 -22.78
CA SER A 271 8.14 21.15 -21.57
C SER A 271 6.92 20.23 -21.62
N ASP A 272 7.12 19.03 -22.15
CA ASP A 272 6.06 18.04 -22.37
C ASP A 272 5.93 17.09 -21.20
N TYR A 273 4.70 16.67 -20.90
CA TYR A 273 4.47 15.77 -19.78
C TYR A 273 3.27 14.86 -19.97
N LEU A 274 3.35 13.74 -19.26
CA LEU A 274 2.27 12.80 -19.02
C LEU A 274 2.13 12.62 -17.51
N ARG A 275 0.94 12.94 -16.97
CA ARG A 275 0.68 12.92 -15.53
C ARG A 275 -0.62 12.21 -15.20
N ARG A 276 -0.61 11.42 -14.13
CA ARG A 276 -1.80 10.81 -13.55
C ARG A 276 -1.83 11.01 -12.05
N THR A 277 -2.98 11.42 -11.54
CA THR A 277 -3.26 11.43 -10.11
C THR A 277 -4.00 10.16 -9.73
N ILE A 278 -3.48 9.44 -8.73
CA ILE A 278 -4.02 8.18 -8.22
C ILE A 278 -4.40 8.38 -6.76
N SER A 279 -5.63 8.02 -6.40
CA SER A 279 -6.09 8.00 -5.01
C SER A 279 -5.66 6.70 -4.34
N ILE A 280 -4.88 6.82 -3.25
CA ILE A 280 -4.43 5.68 -2.46
C ILE A 280 -5.37 5.54 -1.25
N PRO A 281 -6.11 4.42 -1.12
CA PRO A 281 -7.01 4.23 0.01
C PRO A 281 -6.23 4.14 1.32
N ALA A 282 -6.84 4.57 2.42
CA ALA A 282 -6.26 4.41 3.76
C ALA A 282 -6.34 2.94 4.24
N SER A 283 -7.36 2.22 3.80
CA SER A 283 -7.55 0.79 4.07
C SER A 283 -8.25 0.11 2.90
N ILE A 284 -8.02 -1.19 2.76
CA ILE A 284 -8.76 -2.06 1.83
C ILE A 284 -9.36 -3.17 2.68
N ASP A 285 -10.68 -3.33 2.61
CA ASP A 285 -11.39 -4.34 3.39
C ASP A 285 -11.07 -4.29 4.89
N GLY A 286 -10.97 -3.08 5.47
CA GLY A 286 -10.62 -2.90 6.89
C GLY A 286 -9.16 -3.21 7.25
N VAL A 287 -8.30 -3.54 6.29
CA VAL A 287 -6.84 -3.69 6.48
C VAL A 287 -6.14 -2.40 6.05
N GLU A 288 -5.34 -1.84 6.94
CA GLU A 288 -4.54 -0.64 6.68
C GLU A 288 -3.65 -0.79 5.44
N VAL A 289 -3.68 0.19 4.55
CA VAL A 289 -2.69 0.32 3.48
C VAL A 289 -1.51 1.10 4.04
N ARG A 290 -0.35 0.46 4.11
CA ARG A 290 0.87 1.08 4.64
C ARG A 290 1.94 1.28 3.58
N TYR A 291 2.05 0.31 2.67
CA TYR A 291 3.07 0.25 1.63
C TYR A 291 2.43 0.13 0.25
N VAL A 292 2.90 0.96 -0.67
CA VAL A 292 2.49 0.92 -2.08
C VAL A 292 3.74 0.83 -2.93
N ASN A 293 3.84 -0.23 -3.74
CA ASN A 293 4.88 -0.35 -4.75
C ASN A 293 4.43 0.36 -6.02
N VAL A 294 5.21 1.34 -6.46
CA VAL A 294 5.04 2.01 -7.75
C VAL A 294 6.06 1.43 -8.72
N THR A 295 5.59 0.91 -9.84
CA THR A 295 6.44 0.30 -10.88
C THR A 295 6.07 0.90 -12.23
N PHE A 296 7.07 1.16 -13.07
CA PHE A 296 6.84 1.53 -14.46
C PHE A 296 8.09 1.22 -15.29
N TRP A 297 7.90 1.11 -16.60
CA TRP A 297 8.96 1.01 -17.56
C TRP A 297 9.11 2.31 -18.33
N TRP A 298 10.34 2.66 -18.66
CA TRP A 298 10.64 3.85 -19.45
C TRP A 298 11.84 3.61 -20.37
N ARG A 299 11.90 4.34 -21.48
CA ARG A 299 13.04 4.33 -22.41
C ARG A 299 13.23 5.74 -22.94
N PHE A 300 14.46 6.22 -22.95
CA PHE A 300 14.79 7.57 -23.39
C PHE A 300 15.78 7.51 -24.55
N LEU A 301 15.41 8.12 -25.67
CA LEU A 301 16.22 8.25 -26.88
C LEU A 301 16.57 9.74 -27.04
N THR A 302 17.83 10.08 -27.29
CA THR A 302 18.25 11.47 -27.42
C THR A 302 19.54 11.59 -28.23
N TRP A 303 19.64 12.65 -29.02
CA TRP A 303 20.93 13.12 -29.56
C TRP A 303 21.54 14.25 -28.74
N ASP A 304 20.76 14.87 -27.87
CA ASP A 304 21.14 16.07 -27.15
C ASP A 304 21.73 15.73 -25.77
N SER A 305 22.15 16.76 -25.03
CA SER A 305 22.75 16.66 -23.71
C SER A 305 21.86 17.20 -22.60
N ALA A 306 22.19 16.84 -21.35
CA ALA A 306 21.40 17.13 -20.16
C ALA A 306 21.03 18.61 -19.93
N ASN A 307 21.80 19.55 -20.47
CA ASN A 307 21.54 20.99 -20.31
C ASN A 307 20.54 21.55 -21.33
N TYR A 308 20.16 20.75 -22.32
CA TYR A 308 19.19 21.11 -23.36
C TYR A 308 17.94 20.25 -23.21
N ASP A 309 18.10 18.93 -23.38
CA ASP A 309 17.03 17.95 -23.26
C ASP A 309 17.26 17.04 -22.06
N TYR A 310 16.23 16.82 -21.26
CA TYR A 310 16.30 15.91 -20.13
C TYR A 310 14.93 15.39 -19.73
N VAL A 311 14.94 14.32 -18.95
CA VAL A 311 13.73 13.77 -18.34
C VAL A 311 13.72 13.94 -16.82
N ASP A 312 12.53 14.25 -16.32
CA ASP A 312 12.19 14.12 -14.90
C ASP A 312 11.14 13.02 -14.75
N LEU A 313 11.43 12.04 -13.89
CA LEU A 313 10.52 10.95 -13.58
C LEU A 313 10.29 10.99 -12.07
N TYR A 314 9.08 11.33 -11.64
CA TYR A 314 8.84 11.58 -10.22
C TYR A 314 7.41 11.29 -9.76
N LEU A 315 7.28 11.08 -8.45
CA LEU A 315 6.02 10.95 -7.74
C LEU A 315 5.89 12.12 -6.77
N SER A 316 4.74 12.80 -6.77
CA SER A 316 4.46 13.90 -5.85
C SER A 316 3.21 13.65 -5.01
N ARG A 317 3.18 14.30 -3.84
CA ARG A 317 2.03 14.39 -2.93
C ARG A 317 2.04 15.76 -2.28
N GLY A 318 1.11 16.63 -2.68
CA GLY A 318 1.16 18.03 -2.29
C GLY A 318 2.50 18.65 -2.70
N ALA A 319 3.21 19.27 -1.75
CA ALA A 319 4.53 19.87 -1.98
C ALA A 319 5.71 18.86 -1.93
N SER A 320 5.47 17.62 -1.49
CA SER A 320 6.51 16.61 -1.38
C SER A 320 6.70 15.85 -2.70
N THR A 321 7.95 15.62 -3.12
CA THR A 321 8.28 14.95 -4.38
C THR A 321 9.43 13.97 -4.19
N TYR A 322 9.37 12.84 -4.87
CA TYR A 322 10.44 11.87 -4.99
C TYR A 322 10.80 11.68 -6.46
N TYR A 323 12.07 11.90 -6.80
CA TYR A 323 12.58 11.75 -8.16
C TYR A 323 13.29 10.40 -8.31
N TRP A 324 12.84 9.60 -9.28
CA TRP A 324 13.65 8.50 -9.80
C TRP A 324 14.74 9.02 -10.74
N LYS A 325 14.41 10.07 -11.49
CA LYS A 325 15.31 10.81 -12.37
C LYS A 325 14.98 12.28 -12.28
N GLN A 326 16.02 13.11 -12.19
CA GLN A 326 15.92 14.57 -12.16
C GLN A 326 17.00 15.15 -13.07
N GLY A 327 16.62 15.96 -14.06
CA GLY A 327 17.54 16.52 -15.04
C GLY A 327 18.34 15.44 -15.78
N TYR A 328 17.76 14.24 -15.97
CA TYR A 328 18.52 13.11 -16.49
C TYR A 328 18.62 13.13 -18.00
N ASN A 329 19.83 12.98 -18.51
CA ASN A 329 20.13 12.62 -19.89
C ASN A 329 21.38 11.71 -19.90
N PRO A 330 21.42 10.63 -20.70
CA PRO A 330 22.60 9.77 -20.86
C PRO A 330 23.84 10.49 -21.41
N ASN A 331 23.67 11.62 -22.11
CA ASN A 331 24.73 12.54 -22.53
C ASN A 331 24.89 13.68 -21.48
N PRO A 332 25.88 13.62 -20.58
CA PRO A 332 26.07 14.66 -19.57
C PRO A 332 26.70 15.93 -20.14
N GLY A 333 26.38 17.08 -19.55
CA GLY A 333 27.06 18.36 -19.83
C GLY A 333 26.45 19.18 -20.98
N ASN A 334 27.29 19.93 -21.69
CA ASN A 334 26.92 20.94 -22.71
C ASN A 334 27.19 20.52 -24.15
N ALA A 335 27.84 19.37 -24.38
CA ALA A 335 28.21 18.95 -25.72
C ALA A 335 27.13 18.04 -26.29
N TYR A 336 26.64 18.36 -27.49
CA TYR A 336 25.82 17.45 -28.29
C TYR A 336 26.54 16.11 -28.39
N GLY A 337 25.95 15.07 -27.78
CA GLY A 337 26.56 13.76 -27.66
C GLY A 337 26.29 12.88 -28.88
N PRO A 338 26.82 11.65 -28.92
CA PRO A 338 26.30 10.66 -29.86
C PRO A 338 24.81 10.41 -29.58
N PHE A 339 24.12 9.80 -30.56
CA PHE A 339 22.79 9.25 -30.28
C PHE A 339 22.88 8.24 -29.14
N MET A 340 22.03 8.43 -28.13
CA MET A 340 21.94 7.58 -26.96
C MET A 340 20.52 7.02 -26.84
N ASP A 341 20.48 5.76 -26.44
CA ASP A 341 19.27 5.02 -26.15
C ASP A 341 19.50 4.26 -24.85
N THR A 342 18.67 4.53 -23.85
CA THR A 342 18.79 3.84 -22.56
C THR A 342 18.39 2.37 -22.64
N GLY A 343 17.73 1.95 -23.71
CA GLY A 343 16.90 0.75 -23.72
C GLY A 343 15.74 0.88 -22.72
N TRP A 344 14.94 -0.18 -22.60
CA TRP A 344 13.90 -0.25 -21.57
C TRP A 344 14.51 -0.39 -20.18
N GLN A 345 14.16 0.56 -19.31
CA GLN A 345 14.54 0.62 -17.92
C GLN A 345 13.30 0.41 -17.05
N ARG A 346 13.45 -0.34 -15.96
CA ARG A 346 12.38 -0.59 -14.99
C ARG A 346 12.66 0.14 -13.69
N ASN A 347 11.72 0.95 -13.23
CA ASN A 347 11.72 1.46 -11.87
C ASN A 347 10.71 0.68 -11.03
N SER A 348 11.08 0.36 -9.79
CA SER A 348 10.18 -0.22 -8.79
C SER A 348 10.58 0.30 -7.42
N THR A 349 9.66 0.99 -6.75
CA THR A 349 9.93 1.62 -5.45
C THR A 349 8.73 1.49 -4.54
N VAL A 350 8.96 1.00 -3.33
CA VAL A 350 7.94 0.90 -2.29
C VAL A 350 7.93 2.19 -1.48
N PHE A 351 6.76 2.84 -1.41
CA PHE A 351 6.53 4.04 -0.62
C PHE A 351 5.76 3.70 0.64
N ALA A 352 6.18 4.29 1.75
CA ALA A 352 5.42 4.29 2.99
C ALA A 352 4.77 5.66 3.24
N GLY A 353 3.66 5.64 3.97
CA GLY A 353 3.03 6.85 4.48
C GLY A 353 2.32 7.69 3.43
N ILE A 354 2.03 7.16 2.23
CA ILE A 354 1.23 7.81 1.18
C ILE A 354 -0.25 7.35 1.18
N SER A 355 -0.65 6.54 2.14
CA SER A 355 -2.03 6.05 2.26
C SER A 355 -3.00 7.15 2.66
N GLY A 356 -4.28 6.98 2.28
CA GLY A 356 -5.33 7.97 2.51
C GLY A 356 -5.11 9.30 1.79
N SER A 357 -4.28 9.31 0.74
CA SER A 357 -3.91 10.54 0.01
C SER A 357 -3.96 10.32 -1.50
N SER A 358 -3.94 11.42 -2.25
CA SER A 358 -3.75 11.35 -3.70
C SER A 358 -2.31 11.68 -4.05
N VAL A 359 -1.71 10.85 -4.90
CA VAL A 359 -0.35 11.02 -5.40
C VAL A 359 -0.37 11.21 -6.91
N THR A 360 0.57 11.97 -7.44
CA THR A 360 0.67 12.23 -8.87
C THR A 360 1.98 11.69 -9.40
N ILE A 361 1.91 10.73 -10.32
CA ILE A 361 3.07 10.30 -11.09
C ILE A 361 3.23 11.22 -12.30
N THR A 362 4.47 11.63 -12.56
CA THR A 362 4.81 12.48 -13.69
C THR A 362 5.95 11.87 -14.48
N PHE A 363 5.75 11.78 -15.78
CA PHE A 363 6.76 11.56 -16.79
C PHE A 363 6.92 12.87 -17.55
N PHE A 364 8.09 13.47 -17.49
CA PHE A 364 8.35 14.78 -18.03
C PHE A 364 9.54 14.71 -18.97
N LEU A 365 9.40 15.35 -20.13
CA LEU A 365 10.46 15.55 -21.10
C LEU A 365 10.59 17.05 -21.35
N ARG A 366 11.76 17.59 -21.05
CA ARG A 366 12.15 18.90 -21.56
C ARG A 366 12.84 18.73 -22.89
N THR A 367 12.42 19.53 -23.86
CA THR A 367 13.15 19.74 -25.11
C THR A 367 13.54 21.21 -25.22
N TYR A 368 14.81 21.48 -25.56
CA TYR A 368 15.25 22.84 -25.82
C TYR A 368 14.54 23.41 -27.05
N GLY A 369 14.31 24.72 -27.04
CA GLY A 369 13.57 25.43 -28.09
C GLY A 369 14.41 25.69 -29.34
N ASP A 370 15.32 24.78 -29.68
CA ASP A 370 16.10 24.86 -30.89
C ASP A 370 15.58 23.89 -31.95
N GLU A 371 16.18 24.01 -33.12
CA GLU A 371 15.81 23.24 -34.30
C GLU A 371 16.45 21.84 -34.27
N TYR A 372 17.35 21.55 -33.32
CA TYR A 372 18.28 20.43 -33.40
C TYR A 372 17.90 19.25 -32.49
N TYR A 373 18.52 18.10 -32.77
CA TYR A 373 18.74 16.97 -31.85
C TYR A 373 17.57 16.61 -30.94
N ARG A 374 16.50 16.07 -31.53
CA ARG A 374 15.28 15.69 -30.79
C ARG A 374 15.49 14.53 -29.81
N SER A 375 14.64 14.54 -28.77
CA SER A 375 14.57 13.49 -27.76
C SER A 375 13.16 12.91 -27.63
N TRP A 376 13.07 11.66 -27.18
CA TRP A 376 11.80 10.96 -26.98
C TRP A 376 11.83 10.16 -25.70
N LEU A 377 10.73 10.21 -24.96
CA LEU A 377 10.50 9.41 -23.78
C LEU A 377 9.33 8.47 -24.02
N TYR A 378 9.61 7.18 -23.95
CA TYR A 378 8.62 6.12 -23.96
C TYR A 378 8.34 5.66 -22.54
N VAL A 379 7.07 5.38 -22.25
CA VAL A 379 6.60 4.89 -20.94
C VAL A 379 5.63 3.74 -21.19
N ASP A 380 5.74 2.70 -20.37
CA ASP A 380 4.87 1.54 -20.45
C ASP A 380 4.65 0.91 -19.07
N GLU A 381 3.60 0.12 -18.94
CA GLU A 381 3.38 -0.81 -17.84
C GLU A 381 3.46 -0.11 -16.46
N VAL A 382 2.59 0.88 -16.22
CA VAL A 382 2.54 1.68 -14.99
C VAL A 382 1.63 1.02 -13.95
N TYR A 383 2.19 0.67 -12.78
CA TYR A 383 1.49 -0.02 -11.70
C TYR A 383 1.59 0.73 -10.38
N PHE A 384 0.48 0.75 -9.64
CA PHE A 384 0.42 1.03 -8.21
C PHE A 384 -0.16 -0.18 -7.51
N VAL A 385 0.61 -0.84 -6.66
CA VAL A 385 0.20 -2.06 -5.97
C VAL A 385 0.34 -1.88 -4.47
N ALA A 386 -0.77 -1.98 -3.74
CA ALA A 386 -0.74 -2.09 -2.29
C ALA A 386 -0.11 -3.43 -1.89
N HIS A 387 0.92 -3.37 -1.05
CA HIS A 387 1.67 -4.54 -0.59
C HIS A 387 1.37 -4.77 0.89
N PHE A 388 0.85 -5.96 1.23
CA PHE A 388 0.41 -6.29 2.60
C PHE A 388 1.41 -7.22 3.30
N ASP A 389 2.57 -6.67 3.63
CA ASP A 389 3.59 -7.33 4.46
C ASP A 389 4.56 -6.29 5.02
N CYS A 390 5.41 -6.73 5.95
CA CYS A 390 6.52 -5.95 6.46
C CYS A 390 7.51 -5.60 5.35
N VAL A 391 7.82 -4.31 5.19
CA VAL A 391 8.85 -3.81 4.27
C VAL A 391 9.96 -3.14 5.07
N SER A 392 11.19 -3.63 4.93
CA SER A 392 12.37 -3.14 5.65
C SER A 392 12.93 -1.84 5.09
N SER A 393 12.72 -1.58 3.80
CA SER A 393 13.20 -0.40 3.09
C SER A 393 12.08 0.20 2.24
N SER A 394 11.61 1.37 2.64
CA SER A 394 10.61 2.14 1.91
C SER A 394 11.10 3.56 1.70
N ALA A 395 10.82 4.12 0.53
CA ALA A 395 10.99 5.54 0.29
C ALA A 395 9.90 6.34 1.03
N SER A 396 10.27 7.53 1.48
CA SER A 396 9.33 8.57 1.88
C SER A 396 9.37 9.69 0.84
N LEU A 397 8.23 10.37 0.67
CA LEU A 397 8.19 11.59 -0.13
C LEU A 397 8.84 12.71 0.69
N GLY A 398 10.01 13.18 0.25
CA GLY A 398 10.68 14.33 0.86
C GLY A 398 10.06 15.65 0.42
N VAL A 399 10.26 16.72 1.21
CA VAL A 399 10.05 18.09 0.72
C VAL A 399 11.22 18.38 -0.22
N SER A 400 10.93 18.54 -1.51
CA SER A 400 11.94 18.97 -2.46
C SER A 400 12.26 20.45 -2.20
N THR A 401 13.42 20.75 -1.63
CA THR A 401 13.99 22.10 -1.57
C THR A 401 14.85 22.43 -2.79
N ALA A 402 14.77 21.63 -3.86
CA ALA A 402 15.48 21.95 -5.10
C ALA A 402 14.93 23.27 -5.69
N PRO A 403 15.77 24.28 -5.92
CA PRO A 403 15.33 25.54 -6.49
C PRO A 403 14.84 25.31 -7.93
N LEU A 404 13.60 25.69 -8.19
CA LEU A 404 13.09 25.88 -9.54
C LEU A 404 13.99 26.89 -10.25
N GLY A 405 14.68 26.47 -11.30
CA GLY A 405 15.29 27.35 -12.29
C GLY A 405 16.31 28.35 -11.73
N GLY A 406 17.55 27.90 -11.53
CA GLY A 406 18.69 28.81 -11.58
C GLY A 406 18.87 29.31 -13.02
N VAL A 407 18.16 30.37 -13.39
CA VAL A 407 18.63 31.27 -14.44
C VAL A 407 19.96 31.83 -13.93
N GLN A 408 21.09 31.39 -14.49
CA GLN A 408 22.33 32.13 -14.34
C GLN A 408 22.08 33.52 -14.93
N PRO A 409 22.24 34.61 -14.17
CA PRO A 409 22.24 35.94 -14.74
C PRO A 409 23.41 36.03 -15.72
N SER A 410 23.10 36.52 -16.91
CA SER A 410 24.06 36.94 -17.93
C SER A 410 25.08 37.92 -17.35
N ASP A 411 26.35 37.55 -17.35
CA ASP A 411 27.45 38.53 -17.27
C ASP A 411 27.54 39.27 -18.61
N ALA A 412 26.73 40.31 -18.76
CA ALA A 412 26.86 41.30 -19.80
C ALA A 412 26.23 42.63 -19.37
N ALA A 413 26.96 43.38 -18.54
CA ALA A 413 26.84 44.85 -18.50
C ALA A 413 28.04 45.45 -17.75
N GLN A 414 29.10 45.80 -18.47
CA GLN A 414 29.89 46.98 -18.14
C GLN A 414 30.52 47.55 -19.41
N ALA A 415 29.77 48.44 -20.06
CA ALA A 415 30.29 49.43 -20.98
C ALA A 415 29.87 50.81 -20.45
N SER A 416 30.87 51.63 -20.12
CA SER A 416 30.86 53.09 -19.87
C SER A 416 31.92 53.36 -18.79
N SER A 417 33.11 53.90 -19.10
CA SER A 417 33.26 55.29 -19.55
C SER A 417 34.56 55.53 -20.34
N ASN A 418 34.47 56.51 -21.24
CA ASN A 418 35.51 57.09 -22.07
C ASN A 418 36.69 57.75 -21.32
N ASP A 419 37.73 57.98 -22.13
CA ASP A 419 38.75 59.02 -22.10
C ASP A 419 40.06 58.79 -21.31
N GLY A 420 41.16 58.75 -22.07
CA GLY A 420 42.51 58.78 -21.52
C GLY A 420 43.60 58.38 -22.50
N VAL A 421 43.93 59.27 -23.42
CA VAL A 421 45.14 59.28 -24.26
C VAL A 421 46.41 59.00 -23.42
N THR A 422 47.23 58.03 -23.83
CA THR A 422 48.68 58.20 -24.11
C THR A 422 49.34 56.92 -24.64
N GLU A 423 49.98 57.05 -25.80
CA GLU A 423 51.15 56.26 -26.21
C GLU A 423 52.21 56.17 -25.11
N ARG A 424 52.82 54.98 -24.95
CA ARG A 424 54.29 54.77 -25.00
C ARG A 424 54.64 53.30 -24.76
N ASP A 425 55.21 52.70 -25.79
CA ASP A 425 56.52 52.03 -25.83
C ASP A 425 57.15 51.44 -24.55
N GLN A 426 57.76 50.25 -24.77
CA GLN A 426 58.85 49.61 -24.01
C GLN A 426 58.42 48.99 -22.65
N CYS A 427 58.85 47.80 -22.23
CA CYS A 427 60.12 47.15 -22.49
C CYS A 427 60.03 45.65 -22.18
N ALA A 428 60.91 44.89 -22.82
CA ALA A 428 61.17 43.48 -22.56
C ALA A 428 61.83 43.26 -21.18
N GLY A 429 61.52 42.12 -20.57
CA GLY A 429 62.42 41.25 -19.79
C GLY A 429 63.15 41.80 -18.56
N CYS A 430 62.93 41.15 -17.41
CA CYS A 430 63.90 40.24 -16.78
C CYS A 430 63.50 39.92 -15.33
N ARG A 431 63.66 38.63 -14.98
CA ARG A 431 64.08 38.03 -13.70
C ARG A 431 63.65 38.71 -12.39
N GLY A 432 62.93 37.90 -11.59
CA GLY A 432 62.73 38.01 -10.15
C GLY A 432 61.80 36.90 -9.72
#